data_AF-A0A1F8RDR7-F1
#
_entry.id   AF-A0A1F8RDR7-F1
#
_cell.length_a   1.000
_cell.length_b   1.000
_cell.length_c   1.000
_cell.angle_alpha   90.00
_cell.angle_beta   90.00
_cell.angle_gamma   90.00
#
_symmetry.space_group_name_H-M   'P 1'
#
loop_
_entity.id
_entity.type
_entity.pdbx_description
1 polymer ?
#
loop_
_entity_poly.entity_id
_entity_poly.type
_entity_poly.pdbx_seq_one_letter_code
_entity_poly.pdbx_strand_id
1 'polypeptide(L)'
;MVENENRKEMEARQALEPHLAPGEQLLAYASGNVVGATSQPYYLGLTAERLLMLPLKRGKPSGEPLSLLREVIKSLTGSGWLQYRLQIKAPQDTLTVVCAGRWVKRAKDLVSRFAAAPPLPITGPATAAQRSLRQARDFMNLGLLASAQQQFKDAMTAAPSLATDSVAAELQAQLAETRLALRVGAGFCFGNIGVAVVIFALLALLSQTQSLAEVFNFSLIFSLLIDLYVGLNLWQGKAQWRGWALARAILGLLFYGFLALSQSDWIGLVTQIAFSGSFIILLTGKSTRIRTWLAVGLYVFGYLGITFGLLLFSFIRGLLRAL
;
A
#
# COMPACT_ATOMS: atom_id res chain seq x y z
N MET A 1 24.32 9.42 -27.28
CA MET A 1 23.30 8.57 -26.60
C MET A 1 23.94 7.43 -25.81
N VAL A 2 24.87 6.65 -26.41
CA VAL A 2 25.62 5.56 -25.74
C VAL A 2 26.38 6.02 -24.47
N GLU A 3 26.98 7.20 -24.49
CA GLU A 3 27.76 7.72 -23.35
C GLU A 3 26.90 8.00 -22.10
N ASN A 4 25.68 8.51 -22.27
CA ASN A 4 24.74 8.74 -21.18
C ASN A 4 24.18 7.41 -20.61
N GLU A 5 24.22 6.34 -21.41
CA GLU A 5 23.81 4.99 -21.00
C GLU A 5 24.87 4.34 -20.11
N ASN A 6 26.14 4.35 -20.54
CA ASN A 6 27.26 3.86 -19.75
C ASN A 6 27.37 4.59 -18.41
N ARG A 7 27.04 5.89 -18.39
CA ARG A 7 26.99 6.68 -17.16
C ARG A 7 25.93 6.14 -16.17
N LYS A 8 24.68 5.98 -16.58
CA LYS A 8 23.62 5.45 -15.70
C LYS A 8 23.90 4.02 -15.25
N GLU A 9 24.58 3.25 -16.10
CA GLU A 9 25.02 1.90 -15.79
C GLU A 9 26.07 1.92 -14.66
N MET A 10 27.12 2.75 -14.81
CA MET A 10 28.10 2.94 -13.76
C MET A 10 27.49 3.50 -12.47
N GLU A 11 26.55 4.45 -12.57
CA GLU A 11 25.83 5.00 -11.40
C GLU A 11 25.06 3.91 -10.65
N ALA A 12 24.31 3.05 -11.36
CA ALA A 12 23.57 1.96 -10.73
C ALA A 12 24.51 0.95 -10.06
N ARG A 13 25.59 0.58 -10.73
CA ARG A 13 26.60 -0.33 -10.19
C ARG A 13 27.30 0.23 -8.96
N GLN A 14 27.81 1.46 -9.05
CA GLN A 14 28.47 2.17 -7.94
C GLN A 14 27.52 2.35 -6.74
N ALA A 15 26.22 2.52 -6.99
CA ALA A 15 25.23 2.61 -5.93
C ALA A 15 24.92 1.26 -5.27
N LEU A 16 24.98 0.15 -6.02
CA LEU A 16 24.64 -1.18 -5.52
C LEU A 16 25.82 -1.91 -4.88
N GLU A 17 27.05 -1.69 -5.36
CA GLU A 17 28.27 -2.36 -4.87
C GLU A 17 28.50 -2.24 -3.35
N PRO A 18 28.29 -1.07 -2.71
CA PRO A 18 28.44 -0.92 -1.25
C PRO A 18 27.47 -1.77 -0.42
N HIS A 19 26.43 -2.34 -1.04
CA HIS A 19 25.41 -3.14 -0.38
C HIS A 19 25.60 -4.66 -0.56
N LEU A 20 26.64 -5.06 -1.30
CA LEU A 20 27.01 -6.45 -1.49
C LEU A 20 27.65 -7.00 -0.20
N ALA A 21 27.36 -8.26 0.10
CA ALA A 21 28.08 -8.98 1.14
C ALA A 21 29.53 -9.23 0.70
N PRO A 22 30.47 -9.47 1.64
CA PRO A 22 31.84 -9.84 1.29
C PRO A 22 31.87 -11.06 0.33
N GLY A 23 32.49 -10.90 -0.84
CA GLY A 23 32.57 -11.95 -1.86
C GLY A 23 31.35 -12.07 -2.79
N GLU A 24 30.26 -11.35 -2.51
CA GLU A 24 29.09 -11.30 -3.39
C GLU A 24 29.38 -10.41 -4.61
N GLN A 25 28.94 -10.84 -5.80
CA GLN A 25 29.13 -10.10 -7.05
C GLN A 25 27.79 -9.80 -7.73
N LEU A 26 27.70 -8.63 -8.36
CA LEU A 26 26.58 -8.28 -9.23
C LEU A 26 26.68 -9.06 -10.55
N LEU A 27 25.72 -9.96 -10.77
CA LEU A 27 25.60 -10.74 -12.00
C LEU A 27 24.91 -9.95 -13.12
N ALA A 28 23.94 -9.11 -12.75
CA ALA A 28 23.22 -8.23 -13.65
C ALA A 28 22.63 -7.06 -12.84
N TYR A 29 22.35 -5.94 -13.49
CA TYR A 29 21.66 -4.82 -12.84
C TYR A 29 20.85 -4.01 -13.85
N ALA A 30 19.81 -3.37 -13.35
CA ALA A 30 18.86 -2.58 -14.13
C ALA A 30 18.38 -1.34 -13.35
N SER A 31 17.72 -0.41 -14.02
CA SER A 31 16.85 0.57 -13.36
C SER A 31 15.40 0.40 -13.81
N GLY A 32 14.46 0.60 -12.90
CA GLY A 32 13.04 0.43 -13.21
C GLY A 32 12.11 0.92 -12.11
N ASN A 33 10.83 0.95 -12.41
CA ASN A 33 9.78 1.29 -11.44
C ASN A 33 9.09 0.00 -10.99
N VAL A 34 8.90 -0.17 -9.69
CA VAL A 34 8.21 -1.34 -9.14
C VAL A 34 6.72 -1.04 -9.04
N VAL A 35 5.97 -1.48 -10.03
CA VAL A 35 4.52 -1.25 -10.09
C VAL A 35 3.80 -2.16 -9.09
N GLY A 36 2.90 -1.56 -8.30
CA GLY A 36 2.07 -2.26 -7.31
C GLY A 36 2.55 -2.13 -5.87
N ALA A 37 3.84 -1.84 -5.64
CA ALA A 37 4.38 -1.65 -4.28
C ALA A 37 4.64 -0.17 -3.96
N THR A 38 5.36 0.54 -4.84
CA THR A 38 5.77 1.93 -4.63
C THR A 38 5.93 2.65 -5.96
N SER A 39 5.52 3.92 -6.08
CA SER A 39 5.78 4.72 -7.29
C SER A 39 7.23 5.16 -7.46
N GLN A 40 8.12 4.77 -6.54
CA GLN A 40 9.51 5.18 -6.56
C GLN A 40 10.32 4.33 -7.57
N PRO A 41 11.25 4.95 -8.31
CA PRO A 41 12.22 4.24 -9.12
C PRO A 41 13.24 3.48 -8.25
N TYR A 42 13.79 2.39 -8.77
CA TYR A 42 14.81 1.58 -8.11
C TYR A 42 16.00 1.31 -9.05
N TYR A 43 17.18 1.17 -8.46
CA TYR A 43 18.21 0.31 -9.04
C TYR A 43 17.97 -1.13 -8.58
N LEU A 44 18.07 -2.05 -9.53
CA LEU A 44 17.89 -3.48 -9.32
C LEU A 44 19.23 -4.13 -9.55
N GLY A 45 19.73 -4.87 -8.57
CA GLY A 45 20.95 -5.67 -8.68
C GLY A 45 20.62 -7.13 -8.47
N LEU A 46 20.95 -7.98 -9.43
CA LEU A 46 20.90 -9.42 -9.24
C LEU A 46 22.28 -9.93 -8.86
N THR A 47 22.34 -10.68 -7.77
CA THR A 47 23.51 -11.44 -7.36
C THR A 47 23.20 -12.93 -7.47
N ALA A 48 24.16 -13.79 -7.14
CA ALA A 48 23.91 -15.23 -7.10
C ALA A 48 22.91 -15.62 -5.99
N GLU A 49 22.80 -14.82 -4.94
CA GLU A 49 22.00 -15.12 -3.74
C GLU A 49 20.66 -14.37 -3.69
N ARG A 50 20.60 -13.16 -4.23
CA ARG A 50 19.48 -12.24 -3.99
C ARG A 50 19.28 -11.22 -5.10
N LEU A 51 18.07 -10.66 -5.11
CA LEU A 51 17.72 -9.46 -5.84
C LEU A 51 17.76 -8.27 -4.86
N LEU A 52 18.71 -7.38 -5.08
CA LEU A 52 18.82 -6.09 -4.43
C LEU A 52 17.94 -5.06 -5.14
N MET A 53 17.18 -4.28 -4.38
CA MET A 53 16.37 -3.19 -4.89
C MET A 53 16.67 -1.93 -4.06
N LEU A 54 17.41 -0.99 -4.65
CA LEU A 54 17.83 0.25 -4.00
C LEU A 54 16.88 1.39 -4.42
N PRO A 55 16.08 1.97 -3.50
CA PRO A 55 15.12 3.00 -3.87
C PRO A 55 15.84 4.28 -4.31
N LEU A 56 15.23 5.02 -5.24
CA LEU A 56 15.75 6.26 -5.78
C LEU A 56 14.81 7.43 -5.51
N LYS A 57 15.35 8.53 -4.99
CA LYS A 57 14.66 9.82 -4.84
C LYS A 57 15.38 10.87 -5.67
N ARG A 58 14.67 11.42 -6.68
CA ARG A 58 15.24 12.38 -7.64
C ARG A 58 16.51 11.85 -8.33
N GLY A 59 16.51 10.56 -8.67
CA GLY A 59 17.63 9.90 -9.36
C GLY A 59 18.83 9.55 -8.49
N LYS A 60 18.77 9.78 -7.17
CA LYS A 60 19.83 9.40 -6.22
C LYS A 60 19.35 8.28 -5.30
N PRO A 61 20.24 7.36 -4.88
CA PRO A 61 19.95 6.38 -3.82
C PRO A 61 19.31 7.03 -2.60
N SER A 62 18.22 6.44 -2.12
CA SER A 62 17.51 6.92 -0.94
C SER A 62 17.03 5.74 -0.09
N GLY A 63 17.60 5.60 1.11
CA GLY A 63 17.22 4.56 2.06
C GLY A 63 18.03 3.28 1.93
N GLU A 64 17.63 2.27 2.70
CA GLU A 64 18.27 0.97 2.71
C GLU A 64 17.86 0.12 1.50
N PRO A 65 18.76 -0.71 0.95
CA PRO A 65 18.42 -1.65 -0.11
C PRO A 65 17.49 -2.75 0.42
N LEU A 66 16.45 -3.04 -0.35
CA LEU A 66 15.61 -4.22 -0.12
C LEU A 66 16.32 -5.44 -0.70
N SER A 67 16.29 -6.56 0.01
CA SER A 67 17.10 -7.75 -0.31
C SER A 67 16.22 -8.99 -0.41
N LEU A 68 15.66 -9.23 -1.59
CA LEU A 68 14.84 -10.42 -1.84
C LEU A 68 15.73 -11.62 -2.14
N LEU A 69 15.76 -12.59 -1.22
CA LEU A 69 16.50 -13.84 -1.47
C LEU A 69 15.91 -14.57 -2.68
N ARG A 70 16.81 -15.15 -3.46
CA ARG A 70 16.49 -15.86 -4.70
C ARG A 70 15.52 -17.01 -4.50
N GLU A 71 15.60 -17.69 -3.36
CA GLU A 71 14.71 -18.79 -3.00
C GLU A 71 13.22 -18.39 -2.97
N VAL A 72 12.93 -17.13 -2.64
CA VAL A 72 11.57 -16.59 -2.52
C VAL A 72 11.04 -16.09 -3.87
N ILE A 73 11.88 -15.98 -4.89
CA ILE A 73 11.46 -15.60 -6.24
C ILE A 73 10.99 -16.87 -6.97
N LYS A 74 9.72 -16.91 -7.36
CA LYS A 74 9.11 -18.06 -8.07
C LYS A 74 9.55 -18.08 -9.51
N SER A 75 9.39 -16.95 -10.18
CA SER A 75 9.75 -16.77 -11.58
C SER A 75 9.94 -15.30 -11.86
N LEU A 76 10.88 -15.00 -12.75
CA LEU A 76 11.02 -13.69 -13.34
C LEU A 76 10.72 -13.84 -14.83
N THR A 77 9.63 -13.24 -15.30
CA THR A 77 9.16 -13.40 -16.69
C THR A 77 9.08 -12.05 -17.38
N GLY A 78 9.55 -11.93 -18.62
CA GLY A 78 9.28 -10.76 -19.44
C GLY A 78 7.86 -10.77 -19.97
N SER A 79 7.12 -9.68 -19.81
CA SER A 79 5.79 -9.49 -20.40
C SER A 79 5.83 -8.30 -21.35
N GLY A 80 5.80 -8.57 -22.66
CA GLY A 80 5.82 -7.54 -23.70
C GLY A 80 7.18 -6.84 -23.87
N TRP A 81 7.15 -5.68 -24.53
CA TRP A 81 8.36 -4.96 -24.94
C TRP A 81 8.95 -4.07 -23.84
N LEU A 82 8.28 -3.86 -22.70
CA LEU A 82 8.65 -2.85 -21.67
C LEU A 82 8.41 -3.27 -20.21
N GLN A 83 8.05 -4.52 -19.91
CA GLN A 83 7.70 -4.93 -18.54
C GLN A 83 8.26 -6.31 -18.18
N TYR A 84 8.69 -6.48 -16.93
CA TYR A 84 9.02 -7.79 -16.37
C TYR A 84 8.19 -8.01 -15.12
N ARG A 85 7.66 -9.21 -14.98
CA ARG A 85 6.86 -9.61 -13.84
C ARG A 85 7.71 -10.53 -12.96
N LEU A 86 8.00 -10.07 -11.76
CA LEU A 86 8.65 -10.83 -10.70
C LEU A 86 7.56 -11.49 -9.84
N GLN A 87 7.33 -12.77 -10.05
CA GLN A 87 6.44 -13.53 -9.16
C GLN A 87 7.23 -14.01 -7.93
N ILE A 88 6.72 -13.73 -6.75
CA ILE A 88 7.29 -14.19 -5.48
C ILE A 88 6.51 -15.45 -5.04
N LYS A 89 7.21 -16.43 -4.47
CA LYS A 89 6.63 -17.72 -4.06
C LYS A 89 5.60 -17.59 -2.93
N ALA A 90 5.73 -16.59 -2.06
CA ALA A 90 4.91 -16.50 -0.85
C ALA A 90 4.37 -15.08 -0.63
N PRO A 91 3.04 -14.89 -0.41
CA PRO A 91 1.89 -15.72 -0.67
C PRO A 91 1.26 -15.29 -2.00
N GLN A 92 1.62 -15.93 -3.12
CA GLN A 92 1.12 -15.60 -4.48
C GLN A 92 1.23 -14.13 -4.92
N ASP A 93 1.87 -13.27 -4.12
CA ASP A 93 2.02 -11.86 -4.44
C ASP A 93 2.94 -11.71 -5.66
N THR A 94 2.46 -10.95 -6.61
CA THR A 94 3.16 -10.69 -7.86
C THR A 94 3.66 -9.26 -7.82
N LEU A 95 4.98 -9.07 -7.77
CA LEU A 95 5.60 -7.76 -7.99
C LEU A 95 5.82 -7.56 -9.48
N THR A 96 5.20 -6.55 -10.06
CA THR A 96 5.47 -6.23 -11.47
C THR A 96 6.52 -5.12 -11.52
N VAL A 97 7.69 -5.42 -12.09
CA VAL A 97 8.76 -4.44 -12.28
C VAL A 97 8.71 -3.94 -13.71
N VAL A 98 8.29 -2.69 -13.89
CA VAL A 98 8.23 -2.06 -15.21
C VAL A 98 9.58 -1.42 -15.50
N CYS A 99 10.27 -1.98 -16.50
CA CYS A 99 11.56 -1.49 -17.00
C CYS A 99 11.34 -0.80 -18.35
N ALA A 100 11.48 0.51 -18.42
CA ALA A 100 11.30 1.25 -19.67
C ALA A 100 12.61 1.37 -20.49
N GLY A 101 12.48 1.46 -21.81
CA GLY A 101 13.59 1.77 -22.73
C GLY A 101 14.59 0.62 -22.91
N ARG A 102 15.89 0.95 -23.07
CA ARG A 102 16.95 -0.04 -23.31
C ARG A 102 17.25 -0.97 -22.11
N TRP A 103 16.71 -0.65 -20.93
CA TRP A 103 16.73 -1.54 -19.76
C TRP A 103 15.97 -2.85 -19.99
N VAL A 104 15.11 -2.91 -21.00
CA VAL A 104 14.42 -4.13 -21.39
C VAL A 104 15.42 -5.22 -21.77
N LYS A 105 16.42 -4.93 -22.60
CA LYS A 105 17.42 -5.94 -23.00
C LYS A 105 18.19 -6.47 -21.79
N ARG A 106 18.54 -5.58 -20.85
CA ARG A 106 19.24 -5.92 -19.60
C ARG A 106 18.38 -6.71 -18.64
N ALA A 107 17.09 -6.40 -18.56
CA ALA A 107 16.16 -7.17 -17.76
C ALA A 107 15.94 -8.58 -18.34
N LYS A 108 15.99 -8.78 -19.68
CA LYS A 108 16.05 -10.14 -20.26
C LYS A 108 17.32 -10.89 -19.84
N ASP A 109 18.47 -10.21 -19.84
CA ASP A 109 19.74 -10.79 -19.37
C ASP A 109 19.69 -11.10 -17.85
N LEU A 110 19.04 -10.25 -17.07
CA LEU A 110 18.78 -10.50 -15.65
C LEU A 110 17.89 -11.72 -15.47
N VAL A 111 16.82 -11.85 -16.26
CA VAL A 111 15.94 -13.05 -16.27
C VAL A 111 16.72 -14.31 -16.63
N SER A 112 17.50 -14.28 -17.71
CA SER A 112 18.25 -15.46 -18.17
C SER A 112 19.30 -15.88 -17.16
N ARG A 113 20.07 -14.94 -16.60
CA ARG A 113 21.04 -15.20 -15.54
C ARG A 113 20.38 -15.68 -14.26
N PHE A 114 19.22 -15.11 -13.92
CA PHE A 114 18.40 -15.60 -12.82
C PHE A 114 17.92 -17.03 -13.04
N ALA A 115 17.62 -17.45 -14.27
CA ALA A 115 17.23 -18.83 -14.54
C ALA A 115 18.45 -19.79 -14.50
N ALA A 116 19.62 -19.33 -14.96
CA ALA A 116 20.81 -20.16 -15.14
C ALA A 116 21.64 -20.38 -13.86
N ALA A 117 21.61 -19.44 -12.90
CA ALA A 117 22.44 -19.59 -11.70
C ALA A 117 21.94 -20.77 -10.83
N PRO A 118 22.80 -21.64 -10.28
CA PRO A 118 22.34 -22.63 -9.30
C PRO A 118 21.92 -21.94 -7.99
N PRO A 119 20.98 -22.48 -7.21
CA PRO A 119 20.72 -22.01 -5.85
C PRO A 119 22.00 -22.21 -5.04
N LEU A 120 22.56 -21.15 -4.47
CA LEU A 120 23.75 -21.27 -3.64
C LEU A 120 23.38 -21.95 -2.31
N PRO A 121 24.22 -22.87 -1.81
CA PRO A 121 24.09 -23.36 -0.45
C PRO A 121 24.22 -22.16 0.49
N ILE A 122 23.32 -22.07 1.45
CA ILE A 122 23.33 -20.96 2.41
C ILE A 122 24.56 -21.14 3.30
N THR A 123 25.63 -20.42 3.01
CA THR A 123 26.86 -20.43 3.79
C THR A 123 27.00 -19.09 4.51
N GLY A 124 26.47 -19.02 5.73
CA GLY A 124 26.61 -17.84 6.58
C GLY A 124 26.19 -18.09 8.03
N PRO A 125 26.75 -17.35 9.00
CA PRO A 125 26.49 -17.53 10.43
C PRO A 125 25.10 -17.01 10.86
N ALA A 126 24.40 -16.25 10.01
CA ALA A 126 23.04 -15.81 10.29
C ALA A 126 22.10 -17.02 10.29
N THR A 127 21.51 -17.31 11.45
CA THR A 127 20.56 -18.41 11.59
C THR A 127 19.43 -18.25 10.57
N ALA A 128 18.87 -19.37 10.09
CA ALA A 128 17.74 -19.34 9.15
C ALA A 128 16.62 -18.40 9.61
N ALA A 129 16.43 -18.30 10.92
CA ALA A 129 15.44 -17.43 11.53
C ALA A 129 15.74 -15.92 11.39
N GLN A 130 17.00 -15.49 11.54
CA GLN A 130 17.39 -14.09 11.28
C GLN A 130 17.17 -13.69 9.82
N ARG A 131 17.41 -14.62 8.89
CA ARG A 131 17.14 -14.40 7.46
C ARG A 131 15.65 -14.25 7.20
N SER A 132 14.80 -15.08 7.80
CA SER A 132 13.34 -14.95 7.69
C SER A 132 12.82 -13.64 8.31
N LEU A 133 13.39 -13.17 9.42
CA LEU A 133 13.05 -11.85 9.98
C LEU A 133 13.40 -10.70 9.02
N ARG A 134 14.59 -10.76 8.40
CA ARG A 134 15.00 -9.76 7.40
C ARG A 134 14.06 -9.77 6.19
N GLN A 135 13.71 -10.96 5.68
CA GLN A 135 12.75 -11.12 4.59
C GLN A 135 11.37 -10.56 4.96
N ALA A 136 10.88 -10.81 6.19
CA ALA A 136 9.62 -10.26 6.67
C ALA A 136 9.64 -8.72 6.67
N ARG A 137 10.76 -8.11 7.09
CA ARG A 137 10.95 -6.64 7.03
C ARG A 137 10.94 -6.13 5.59
N ASP A 138 11.64 -6.80 4.69
CA ASP A 138 11.69 -6.42 3.27
C ASP A 138 10.31 -6.52 2.62
N PHE A 139 9.53 -7.56 2.92
CA PHE A 139 8.14 -7.68 2.44
C PHE A 139 7.24 -6.58 3.00
N MET A 140 7.39 -6.23 4.27
CA MET A 140 6.65 -5.12 4.87
C MET A 140 6.97 -3.80 4.16
N ASN A 141 8.25 -3.54 3.87
CA ASN A 141 8.70 -2.34 3.16
C ASN A 141 8.18 -2.29 1.71
N LEU A 142 7.97 -3.45 1.08
CA LEU A 142 7.33 -3.58 -0.23
C LEU A 142 5.80 -3.49 -0.17
N GLY A 143 5.20 -3.32 1.01
CA GLY A 143 3.74 -3.29 1.18
C GLY A 143 3.07 -4.67 1.07
N LEU A 144 3.84 -5.75 1.09
CA LEU A 144 3.37 -7.13 1.02
C LEU A 144 3.15 -7.68 2.45
N LEU A 145 2.17 -7.11 3.16
CA LEU A 145 1.97 -7.38 4.59
C LEU A 145 1.58 -8.83 4.90
N ALA A 146 0.85 -9.51 4.01
CA ALA A 146 0.50 -10.91 4.19
C ALA A 146 1.75 -11.80 4.14
N SER A 147 2.65 -11.56 3.19
CA SER A 147 3.96 -12.23 3.10
C SER A 147 4.82 -11.94 4.30
N ALA A 148 4.87 -10.67 4.72
CA ALA A 148 5.65 -10.26 5.88
C ALA A 148 5.18 -10.98 7.16
N GLN A 149 3.87 -11.07 7.38
CA GLN A 149 3.30 -11.77 8.53
C GLN A 149 3.58 -13.28 8.48
N GLN A 150 3.45 -13.89 7.31
CA GLN A 150 3.72 -15.32 7.16
C GLN A 150 5.20 -15.63 7.42
N GLN A 151 6.12 -14.89 6.81
CA GLN A 151 7.56 -15.06 7.02
C GLN A 151 7.97 -14.80 8.48
N PHE A 152 7.36 -13.80 9.12
CA PHE A 152 7.58 -13.55 10.54
C PHE A 152 7.12 -14.73 11.39
N LYS A 153 5.94 -15.29 11.13
CA LYS A 153 5.41 -16.46 11.84
C LYS A 153 6.29 -17.70 11.64
N ASP A 154 6.77 -17.92 10.42
CA ASP A 154 7.66 -19.04 10.10
C ASP A 154 9.00 -18.89 10.83
N ALA A 155 9.55 -17.67 10.90
CA ALA A 155 10.75 -17.36 11.67
C ALA A 155 10.58 -17.67 13.17
N MET A 156 9.48 -17.22 13.77
CA MET A 156 9.17 -17.44 15.18
C MET A 156 8.93 -18.91 15.51
N THR A 157 8.39 -19.68 14.56
CA THR A 157 8.20 -21.13 14.70
C THR A 157 9.53 -21.88 14.62
N ALA A 158 10.40 -21.48 13.69
CA ALA A 158 11.71 -22.10 13.49
C ALA A 158 12.70 -21.81 14.63
N ALA A 159 12.62 -20.63 15.26
CA ALA A 159 13.47 -20.26 16.39
C ALA A 159 12.66 -19.50 17.46
N PRO A 160 12.07 -20.23 18.44
CA PRO A 160 11.29 -19.63 19.52
C PRO A 160 12.06 -18.59 20.36
N SER A 161 13.40 -18.69 20.41
CA SER A 161 14.28 -17.73 21.09
C SER A 161 14.20 -16.30 20.51
N LEU A 162 13.68 -16.13 19.29
CA LEU A 162 13.43 -14.81 18.72
C LEU A 162 12.33 -14.04 19.46
N ALA A 163 11.52 -14.68 20.30
CA ALA A 163 10.49 -13.99 21.08
C ALA A 163 11.04 -12.93 22.05
N THR A 164 12.30 -13.08 22.48
CA THR A 164 13.00 -12.10 23.33
C THR A 164 13.89 -11.14 22.54
N ASP A 165 13.98 -11.29 21.21
CA ASP A 165 14.77 -10.43 20.34
C ASP A 165 14.06 -9.09 20.13
N SER A 166 14.75 -7.98 20.39
CA SER A 166 14.19 -6.62 20.27
C SER A 166 13.80 -6.28 18.83
N VAL A 167 14.51 -6.80 17.82
CA VAL A 167 14.20 -6.59 16.39
C VAL A 167 12.93 -7.34 16.01
N ALA A 168 12.76 -8.57 16.51
CA ALA A 168 11.54 -9.34 16.27
C ALA A 168 10.33 -8.66 16.91
N ALA A 169 10.47 -8.17 18.14
CA ALA A 169 9.43 -7.43 18.84
C ALA A 169 9.06 -6.12 18.11
N GLU A 170 10.04 -5.36 17.63
CA GLU A 170 9.81 -4.13 16.84
C GLU A 170 9.05 -4.44 15.54
N LEU A 171 9.48 -5.47 14.81
CA LEU A 171 8.84 -5.88 13.56
C LEU A 171 7.40 -6.36 13.78
N GLN A 172 7.15 -7.12 14.84
CA GLN A 172 5.79 -7.54 15.22
C GLN A 172 4.89 -6.33 15.51
N ALA A 173 5.40 -5.34 16.25
CA ALA A 173 4.66 -4.10 16.54
C ALA A 173 4.33 -3.34 15.25
N GLN A 174 5.30 -3.18 14.34
CA GLN A 174 5.11 -2.49 13.06
C GLN A 174 4.08 -3.20 12.15
N LEU A 175 4.12 -4.54 12.09
CA LEU A 175 3.16 -5.33 11.35
C LEU A 175 1.74 -5.21 11.92
N ALA A 176 1.62 -5.24 13.25
CA ALA A 176 0.34 -5.08 13.94
C ALA A 176 -0.25 -3.68 13.73
N GLU A 177 0.56 -2.63 13.87
CA GLU A 177 0.13 -1.24 13.69
C GLU A 177 -0.26 -0.93 12.25
N THR A 178 0.47 -1.49 11.28
CA THR A 178 0.14 -1.30 9.86
C THR A 178 -1.15 -2.04 9.51
N ARG A 179 -1.33 -3.29 9.99
CA ARG A 179 -2.57 -4.05 9.79
C ARG A 179 -3.77 -3.34 10.41
N LEU A 180 -3.60 -2.81 11.63
CA LEU A 180 -4.64 -2.06 12.32
C LEU A 180 -5.06 -0.84 11.49
N ALA A 181 -4.10 -0.03 11.03
CA ALA A 181 -4.42 1.14 10.21
C ALA A 181 -5.17 0.80 8.92
N LEU A 182 -4.79 -0.28 8.22
CA LEU A 182 -5.52 -0.71 7.03
C LEU A 182 -6.96 -1.17 7.37
N ARG A 183 -7.15 -1.90 8.47
CA ARG A 183 -8.48 -2.33 8.91
C ARG A 183 -9.36 -1.16 9.37
N VAL A 184 -8.79 -0.19 10.07
CA VAL A 184 -9.50 1.05 10.44
C VAL A 184 -9.89 1.82 9.18
N GLY A 185 -8.99 1.92 8.19
CA GLY A 185 -9.30 2.56 6.91
C GLY A 185 -10.40 1.84 6.13
N ALA A 186 -10.40 0.50 6.15
CA ALA A 186 -11.52 -0.28 5.63
C ALA A 186 -12.83 0.00 6.37
N GLY A 187 -12.76 0.10 7.71
CA GLY A 187 -13.89 0.51 8.56
C GLY A 187 -14.46 1.87 8.16
N PHE A 188 -13.60 2.85 7.81
CA PHE A 188 -14.07 4.15 7.32
C PHE A 188 -14.79 4.06 5.97
N CYS A 189 -14.32 3.20 5.05
CA CYS A 189 -15.02 2.93 3.79
C CYS A 189 -16.40 2.31 4.05
N PHE A 190 -16.47 1.28 4.90
CA PHE A 190 -17.74 0.62 5.23
C PHE A 190 -18.70 1.54 6.00
N GLY A 191 -18.18 2.38 6.90
CA GLY A 191 -18.96 3.37 7.60
C GLY A 191 -19.55 4.42 6.65
N ASN A 192 -18.79 4.89 5.65
CA ASN A 192 -19.30 5.80 4.61
C ASN A 192 -20.46 5.15 3.82
N ILE A 193 -20.30 3.88 3.45
CA ILE A 193 -21.38 3.12 2.79
C ILE A 193 -22.61 3.02 3.69
N GLY A 194 -22.43 2.68 4.96
CA GLY A 194 -23.52 2.59 5.93
C GLY A 194 -24.26 3.92 6.09
N VAL A 195 -23.53 5.03 6.23
CA VAL A 195 -24.11 6.38 6.31
C VAL A 195 -24.90 6.71 5.05
N ALA A 196 -24.34 6.45 3.87
CA ALA A 196 -25.05 6.69 2.62
C ALA A 196 -26.36 5.89 2.57
N VAL A 197 -26.33 4.59 2.87
CA VAL A 197 -27.53 3.73 2.91
C VAL A 197 -28.58 4.25 3.88
N VAL A 198 -28.18 4.71 5.08
CA VAL A 198 -29.10 5.29 6.07
C VAL A 198 -29.73 6.58 5.55
N ILE A 199 -28.93 7.49 4.98
CA ILE A 199 -29.43 8.72 4.35
C ILE A 199 -30.45 8.38 3.26
N PHE A 200 -30.17 7.38 2.43
CA PHE A 200 -31.10 6.94 1.39
C PHE A 200 -32.40 6.38 1.92
N ALA A 201 -32.33 5.49 2.91
CA ALA A 201 -33.52 4.94 3.54
C ALA A 201 -34.40 6.05 4.13
N LEU A 202 -33.78 7.05 4.78
CA LEU A 202 -34.49 8.20 5.33
C LEU A 202 -35.11 9.08 4.24
N LEU A 203 -34.37 9.37 3.17
CA LEU A 203 -34.91 10.14 2.05
C LEU A 203 -36.09 9.42 1.40
N ALA A 204 -35.98 8.11 1.15
CA ALA A 204 -37.05 7.30 0.57
C ALA A 204 -38.31 7.23 1.47
N LEU A 205 -38.13 7.21 2.79
CA LEU A 205 -39.25 7.25 3.74
C LEU A 205 -39.94 8.62 3.77
N LEU A 206 -39.18 9.71 3.57
CA LEU A 206 -39.69 11.08 3.64
C LEU A 206 -40.21 11.60 2.28
N SER A 207 -39.70 11.10 1.15
CA SER A 207 -40.10 11.52 -0.19
C SER A 207 -41.29 10.69 -0.67
N GLN A 208 -42.52 11.17 -0.41
CA GLN A 208 -43.74 10.53 -0.91
C GLN A 208 -43.87 10.55 -2.45
N THR A 209 -42.96 11.22 -3.19
CA THR A 209 -43.14 11.54 -4.61
C THR A 209 -41.95 11.28 -5.53
N GLN A 210 -40.75 10.96 -5.01
CA GLN A 210 -39.59 10.70 -5.87
C GLN A 210 -39.45 9.20 -6.13
N SER A 211 -39.32 8.84 -7.41
CA SER A 211 -39.04 7.46 -7.78
C SER A 211 -37.69 7.03 -7.20
N LEU A 212 -37.61 5.83 -6.62
CA LEU A 212 -36.34 5.31 -6.09
C LEU A 212 -35.22 5.32 -7.15
N ALA A 213 -35.57 5.21 -8.43
CA ALA A 213 -34.65 5.29 -9.55
C ALA A 213 -33.94 6.65 -9.68
N GLU A 214 -34.62 7.76 -9.39
CA GLU A 214 -34.01 9.10 -9.41
C GLU A 214 -33.03 9.30 -8.25
N VAL A 215 -33.36 8.71 -7.10
CA VAL A 215 -32.53 8.75 -5.91
C VAL A 215 -31.27 7.90 -6.08
N PHE A 216 -31.38 6.74 -6.75
CA PHE A 216 -30.27 5.89 -7.15
C PHE A 216 -29.60 6.39 -8.44
N ASN A 217 -28.98 7.57 -8.38
CA ASN A 217 -28.12 8.00 -9.46
C ASN A 217 -26.93 7.01 -9.60
N PHE A 218 -26.67 6.55 -10.82
CA PHE A 218 -25.56 5.68 -11.18
C PHE A 218 -24.22 6.12 -10.57
N SER A 219 -23.99 7.44 -10.49
CA SER A 219 -22.79 8.03 -9.88
C SER A 219 -22.58 7.58 -8.42
N LEU A 220 -23.66 7.49 -7.65
CA LEU A 220 -23.59 7.13 -6.24
C LEU A 220 -23.34 5.63 -6.05
N ILE A 221 -24.09 4.79 -6.76
CA ILE A 221 -23.87 3.33 -6.72
C ILE A 221 -22.42 3.02 -7.08
N PHE A 222 -21.90 3.66 -8.13
CA PHE A 222 -20.52 3.48 -8.54
C PHE A 222 -19.53 3.93 -7.45
N SER A 223 -19.77 5.06 -6.79
CA SER A 223 -18.95 5.55 -5.68
C SER A 223 -18.91 4.55 -4.51
N LEU A 224 -20.06 3.99 -4.14
CA LEU A 224 -20.20 2.98 -3.09
C LEU A 224 -19.51 1.66 -3.45
N LEU A 225 -19.60 1.23 -4.70
CA LEU A 225 -18.90 0.04 -5.19
C LEU A 225 -17.38 0.21 -5.12
N ILE A 226 -16.87 1.39 -5.46
CA ILE A 226 -15.43 1.67 -5.30
C ILE A 226 -15.05 1.66 -3.81
N ASP A 227 -15.84 2.28 -2.92
CA ASP A 227 -15.56 2.23 -1.47
C ASP A 227 -15.59 0.81 -0.92
N LEU A 228 -16.53 -0.01 -1.38
CA LEU A 228 -16.63 -1.42 -1.00
C LEU A 228 -15.40 -2.18 -1.46
N TYR A 229 -15.01 -1.98 -2.72
CA TYR A 229 -13.86 -2.67 -3.31
C TYR A 229 -12.53 -2.26 -2.64
N VAL A 230 -12.32 -0.97 -2.40
CA VAL A 230 -11.16 -0.46 -1.66
C VAL A 230 -11.18 -0.96 -0.21
N GLY A 231 -12.32 -0.88 0.46
CA GLY A 231 -12.52 -1.34 1.83
C GLY A 231 -12.21 -2.81 2.01
N LEU A 232 -12.72 -3.68 1.13
CA LEU A 232 -12.42 -5.13 1.16
C LEU A 232 -10.93 -5.42 0.98
N ASN A 233 -10.26 -4.74 0.05
CA ASN A 233 -8.83 -4.95 -0.16
C ASN A 233 -7.97 -4.43 1.00
N LEU A 234 -8.34 -3.30 1.62
CA LEU A 234 -7.69 -2.80 2.84
C LEU A 234 -7.92 -3.75 4.03
N TRP A 235 -9.14 -4.29 4.16
CA TRP A 235 -9.49 -5.25 5.21
C TRP A 235 -8.66 -6.54 5.13
N GLN A 236 -8.41 -7.00 3.89
CA GLN A 236 -7.51 -8.13 3.59
C GLN A 236 -6.03 -7.81 3.84
N GLY A 237 -5.68 -6.57 4.18
CA GLY A 237 -4.30 -6.15 4.47
C GLY A 237 -3.44 -5.89 3.24
N LYS A 238 -4.04 -5.70 2.06
CA LYS A 238 -3.29 -5.42 0.82
C LYS A 238 -2.82 -3.97 0.81
N ALA A 239 -1.59 -3.72 1.27
CA ALA A 239 -1.09 -2.34 1.43
C ALA A 239 -0.99 -1.55 0.11
N GLN A 240 -0.92 -2.21 -1.05
CA GLN A 240 -1.00 -1.56 -2.36
C GLN A 240 -2.26 -0.69 -2.54
N TRP A 241 -3.38 -1.05 -1.89
CA TRP A 241 -4.64 -0.30 -1.94
C TRP A 241 -4.64 0.96 -1.06
N ARG A 242 -3.66 1.09 -0.18
CA ARG A 242 -3.45 2.28 0.64
C ARG A 242 -3.22 3.52 -0.21
N GLY A 243 -2.41 3.40 -1.28
CA GLY A 243 -2.14 4.51 -2.20
C GLY A 243 -3.39 4.97 -2.93
N TRP A 244 -4.22 4.03 -3.39
CA TRP A 244 -5.50 4.31 -4.02
C TRP A 244 -6.50 4.97 -3.06
N ALA A 245 -6.62 4.46 -1.84
CA ALA A 245 -7.46 5.06 -0.81
C ALA A 245 -7.02 6.49 -0.46
N LEU A 246 -5.70 6.72 -0.33
CA LEU A 246 -5.15 8.05 -0.08
C LEU A 246 -5.41 9.01 -1.25
N ALA A 247 -5.15 8.57 -2.48
CA ALA A 247 -5.43 9.37 -3.67
C ALA A 247 -6.92 9.74 -3.77
N ARG A 248 -7.82 8.78 -3.52
CA ARG A 248 -9.27 9.03 -3.46
C ARG A 248 -9.63 10.05 -2.39
N ALA A 249 -9.09 9.93 -1.18
CA ALA A 249 -9.37 10.87 -0.09
C ALA A 249 -8.91 12.30 -0.45
N ILE A 250 -7.72 12.44 -1.04
CA ILE A 250 -7.20 13.74 -1.49
C ILE A 250 -8.06 14.33 -2.60
N LEU A 251 -8.37 13.54 -3.65
CA LEU A 251 -9.21 14.00 -4.75
C LEU A 251 -10.61 14.35 -4.26
N GLY A 252 -11.21 13.51 -3.42
CA GLY A 252 -12.51 13.78 -2.81
C GLY A 252 -12.51 15.07 -2.02
N LEU A 253 -11.49 15.33 -1.18
CA LEU A 253 -11.35 16.58 -0.45
C LEU A 253 -11.27 17.78 -1.39
N LEU A 254 -10.46 17.71 -2.44
CA LEU A 254 -10.30 18.82 -3.39
C LEU A 254 -11.59 19.10 -4.16
N PHE A 255 -12.23 18.08 -4.72
CA PHE A 255 -13.44 18.26 -5.53
C PHE A 255 -14.66 18.62 -4.68
N TYR A 256 -15.00 17.81 -3.69
CA TYR A 256 -16.20 18.05 -2.87
C TYR A 256 -16.00 19.18 -1.87
N GLY A 257 -14.78 19.38 -1.35
CA GLY A 257 -14.48 20.52 -0.50
C GLY A 257 -14.58 21.84 -1.28
N PHE A 258 -14.06 21.91 -2.50
CA PHE A 258 -14.22 23.10 -3.34
C PHE A 258 -15.68 23.36 -3.72
N LEU A 259 -16.44 22.31 -4.06
CA LEU A 259 -17.87 22.43 -4.36
C LEU A 259 -18.66 22.95 -3.15
N ALA A 260 -18.43 22.38 -1.97
CA ALA A 260 -19.09 22.83 -0.75
C ALA A 260 -18.73 24.28 -0.42
N LEU A 261 -17.45 24.66 -0.57
CA LEU A 261 -16.99 26.03 -0.37
C LEU A 261 -17.65 27.00 -1.37
N SER A 262 -17.75 26.65 -2.65
CA SER A 262 -18.35 27.52 -3.68
C SER A 262 -19.86 27.72 -3.49
N GLN A 263 -20.53 26.73 -2.90
CA GLN A 263 -21.96 26.78 -2.55
C GLN A 263 -22.21 27.40 -1.16
N SER A 264 -21.15 27.83 -0.46
CA SER A 264 -21.21 28.28 0.94
C SER A 264 -21.80 27.22 1.90
N ASP A 265 -21.70 25.94 1.55
CA ASP A 265 -22.09 24.80 2.41
C ASP A 265 -20.96 24.48 3.40
N TRP A 266 -20.89 25.25 4.47
CA TRP A 266 -19.89 25.08 5.52
C TRP A 266 -19.97 23.72 6.22
N ILE A 267 -21.18 23.14 6.32
CA ILE A 267 -21.40 21.85 6.96
C ILE A 267 -20.84 20.73 6.08
N GLY A 268 -21.17 20.74 4.79
CA GLY A 268 -20.59 19.84 3.80
C GLY A 268 -19.07 19.94 3.76
N LEU A 269 -18.51 21.16 3.80
CA LEU A 269 -17.07 21.37 3.83
C LEU A 269 -16.42 20.75 5.08
N VAL A 270 -16.95 21.02 6.29
CA VAL A 270 -16.40 20.49 7.54
C VAL A 270 -16.49 18.96 7.58
N THR A 271 -17.62 18.38 7.20
CA THR A 271 -17.78 16.91 7.15
C THR A 271 -16.85 16.27 6.13
N GLN A 272 -16.63 16.89 4.97
CA GLN A 272 -15.70 16.42 3.95
C GLN A 272 -14.24 16.50 4.40
N ILE A 273 -13.86 17.57 5.10
CA ILE A 273 -12.55 17.72 5.75
C ILE A 273 -12.36 16.65 6.82
N ALA A 274 -13.37 16.41 7.66
CA ALA A 274 -13.28 15.39 8.71
C ALA A 274 -13.12 13.98 8.11
N PHE A 275 -13.95 13.62 7.13
CA PHE A 275 -13.87 12.33 6.44
C PHE A 275 -12.53 12.15 5.73
N SER A 276 -12.17 13.05 4.83
CA SER A 276 -10.95 12.90 4.01
C SER A 276 -9.69 13.10 4.84
N GLY A 277 -9.70 14.04 5.78
CA GLY A 277 -8.62 14.28 6.72
C GLY A 277 -8.33 13.06 7.58
N SER A 278 -9.37 12.35 8.05
CA SER A 278 -9.18 11.10 8.81
C SER A 278 -8.44 10.03 8.00
N PHE A 279 -8.81 9.84 6.72
CA PHE A 279 -8.11 8.93 5.80
C PHE A 279 -6.67 9.35 5.56
N ILE A 280 -6.43 10.63 5.28
CA ILE A 280 -5.08 11.16 5.01
C ILE A 280 -4.19 10.96 6.25
N ILE A 281 -4.68 11.32 7.44
CA ILE A 281 -3.97 11.12 8.69
C ILE A 281 -3.68 9.63 8.88
N LEU A 282 -4.67 8.74 8.74
CA LEU A 282 -4.48 7.31 8.96
C LEU A 282 -3.46 6.69 7.98
N LEU A 283 -3.60 7.00 6.69
CA LEU A 283 -2.92 6.31 5.59
C LEU A 283 -1.66 7.00 5.08
N THR A 284 -1.20 8.12 5.65
CA THR A 284 0.06 8.77 5.24
C THR A 284 1.21 8.42 6.18
N GLY A 285 2.37 7.96 5.70
CA GLY A 285 3.55 7.68 6.55
C GLY A 285 3.47 6.44 7.47
N LYS A 286 4.45 6.22 8.35
CA LYS A 286 4.49 5.02 9.25
C LYS A 286 3.33 5.04 10.25
N SER A 287 2.51 3.99 10.31
CA SER A 287 1.39 3.92 11.26
C SER A 287 1.88 4.08 12.69
N THR A 288 1.21 4.90 13.49
CA THR A 288 1.45 5.01 14.93
C THR A 288 0.10 5.02 15.64
N ARG A 289 0.04 4.48 16.86
CA ARG A 289 -1.20 4.42 17.65
C ARG A 289 -1.87 5.78 17.81
N ILE A 290 -1.09 6.82 18.13
CA ILE A 290 -1.59 8.19 18.31
C ILE A 290 -2.29 8.68 17.03
N ARG A 291 -1.68 8.44 15.87
CA ARG A 291 -2.24 8.85 14.59
C ARG A 291 -3.51 8.09 14.24
N THR A 292 -3.56 6.79 14.54
CA THR A 292 -4.77 5.98 14.38
C THR A 292 -5.91 6.52 15.24
N TRP A 293 -5.65 6.81 16.52
CA TRP A 293 -6.67 7.37 17.42
C TRP A 293 -7.14 8.75 16.98
N LEU A 294 -6.23 9.63 16.54
CA LEU A 294 -6.58 10.94 16.01
C LEU A 294 -7.48 10.82 14.78
N ALA A 295 -7.14 9.92 13.84
CA ALA A 295 -7.96 9.66 12.66
C ALA A 295 -9.35 9.13 13.03
N VAL A 296 -9.43 8.16 13.95
CA VAL A 296 -10.70 7.62 14.44
C VAL A 296 -11.54 8.69 15.12
N GLY A 297 -10.94 9.53 15.97
CA GLY A 297 -11.64 10.63 16.63
C GLY A 297 -12.20 11.63 15.62
N LEU A 298 -11.39 12.05 14.64
CA LEU A 298 -11.83 12.97 13.58
C LEU A 298 -12.97 12.36 12.74
N TYR A 299 -12.89 11.07 12.43
CA TYR A 299 -13.94 10.35 11.69
C TYR A 299 -15.24 10.22 12.51
N VAL A 300 -15.14 9.76 13.75
CA VAL A 300 -16.32 9.49 14.60
C VAL A 300 -16.99 10.78 15.01
N PHE A 301 -16.26 11.77 15.53
CA PHE A 301 -16.86 13.00 16.02
C PHE A 301 -17.11 14.01 14.90
N GLY A 302 -16.15 14.18 14.00
CA GLY A 302 -16.23 15.21 12.94
C GLY A 302 -17.07 14.79 11.75
N TYR A 303 -17.06 13.51 11.36
CA TYR A 303 -17.86 13.03 10.25
C TYR A 303 -19.17 12.39 10.75
N LEU A 304 -19.10 11.24 11.42
CA LEU A 304 -20.31 10.53 11.85
C LEU A 304 -21.18 11.36 12.81
N GLY A 305 -20.56 12.00 13.81
CA GLY A 305 -21.27 12.80 14.82
C GLY A 305 -22.05 13.95 14.19
N ILE A 306 -21.43 14.70 13.28
CA ILE A 306 -22.10 15.80 12.56
C ILE A 306 -23.23 15.24 11.68
N THR A 307 -22.96 14.20 10.87
CA THR A 307 -23.97 13.64 9.96
C THR A 307 -25.17 13.08 10.72
N PHE A 308 -24.95 12.26 11.76
CA PHE A 308 -26.06 11.72 12.57
C PHE A 308 -26.79 12.80 13.35
N GLY A 309 -26.08 13.82 13.85
CA GLY A 309 -26.71 14.97 14.52
C GLY A 309 -27.67 15.71 13.59
N LEU A 310 -27.27 15.95 12.34
CA LEU A 310 -28.12 16.58 11.32
C LEU A 310 -29.32 15.72 10.93
N LEU A 311 -29.13 14.40 10.80
CA LEU A 311 -30.22 13.47 10.52
C LEU A 311 -31.23 13.45 11.67
N LEU A 312 -30.76 13.35 12.91
CA LEU A 312 -31.62 13.38 14.09
C LEU A 312 -32.38 14.69 14.21
N PHE A 313 -31.69 15.83 14.02
CA PHE A 313 -32.32 17.15 14.03
C PHE A 313 -33.40 17.26 12.95
N SER A 314 -33.11 16.80 11.73
CA SER A 314 -34.04 16.81 10.61
C SER A 314 -35.27 15.93 10.88
N PHE A 315 -35.05 14.75 11.47
CA PHE A 315 -36.11 13.83 11.86
C PHE A 315 -37.04 14.44 12.93
N ILE A 316 -36.47 15.00 14.01
CA ILE A 316 -37.25 15.65 15.09
C ILE A 316 -38.06 16.82 14.53
N ARG A 317 -37.44 17.65 13.68
CA ARG A 317 -38.13 18.77 13.04
C ARG A 317 -39.28 18.31 12.13
N GLY A 318 -39.11 17.19 11.42
CA GLY A 318 -40.16 16.59 10.61
C GLY A 318 -41.33 16.11 11.47
N LEU A 319 -41.04 15.40 12.57
CA LEU A 319 -42.05 14.90 13.50
C LEU A 319 -42.86 16.04 14.13
N LEU A 320 -42.19 17.12 14.58
CA LEU A 320 -42.85 18.29 15.18
C LEU A 320 -43.77 19.04 14.21
N ARG A 321 -43.58 18.92 12.89
CA ARG A 321 -44.48 19.51 11.90
C ARG A 321 -45.72 18.65 11.61
N ALA A 322 -45.66 17.37 11.96
CA ALA A 322 -46.75 16.43 11.73
C ALA A 322 -47.74 16.36 12.91
N LEU A 323 -47.31 16.79 14.10
CA LEU A 323 -48.14 16.96 15.30
C LEU A 323 -48.81 18.33 15.30
#